data_AF-A0A935B531-F1
#
_entry.id   AF-A0A935B531-F1
#
_cell.length_a   1.000
_cell.length_b   1.000
_cell.length_c   1.000
_cell.angle_alpha   90.00
_cell.angle_beta   90.00
_cell.angle_gamma   90.00
#
_symmetry.space_group_name_H-M   'P 1'
#
loop_
_entity.id
_entity.type
_entity.pdbx_description
1 polymer ?
#
loop_
_entity_poly.entity_id
_entity_poly.type
_entity_poly.pdbx_seq_one_letter_code
_entity_poly.pdbx_strand_id
1 'polypeptide(L)'
;MPIERRDPTSQIRSVLIAVVSLVFIVTLGYAVFRAATGQQSSVATGANDGTWTYGSAEDAADSVAEDGPILFSDVSGKGQRRPIAISHDGRNARTGWHAFVARPPKAPEDCFLRWNARRELFTTTCDDRTFPADGEGSPSCRFG
;
A
#
# COMPACT_ATOMS: atom_id res chain seq x y z
N MET A 1 -5.34 66.45 21.34
CA MET A 1 -5.13 65.21 20.54
C MET A 1 -6.24 64.23 20.90
N PRO A 2 -7.00 63.67 19.96
CA PRO A 2 -8.00 62.65 20.25
C PRO A 2 -7.31 61.30 20.50
N ILE A 3 -7.72 60.59 21.54
CA ILE A 3 -7.31 59.22 21.84
C ILE A 3 -8.29 58.25 21.16
N GLU A 4 -7.77 57.45 20.22
CA GLU A 4 -8.51 56.40 19.53
C GLU A 4 -8.94 55.32 20.55
N ARG A 5 -10.24 55.27 20.87
CA ARG A 5 -10.80 54.22 21.73
C ARG A 5 -11.05 53.00 20.84
N ARG A 6 -10.15 52.00 20.90
CA ARG A 6 -10.34 50.74 20.15
C ARG A 6 -11.64 50.07 20.60
N ASP A 7 -12.58 49.92 19.68
CA ASP A 7 -13.85 49.22 19.93
C ASP A 7 -13.61 47.73 20.25
N PRO A 8 -13.94 47.28 21.47
CA PRO A 8 -13.65 45.91 21.93
C PRO A 8 -14.49 44.84 21.21
N THR A 9 -15.59 45.23 20.57
CA THR A 9 -16.50 44.34 19.84
C THR A 9 -15.90 43.77 18.55
N SER A 10 -14.99 44.51 17.89
CA SER A 10 -14.26 44.07 16.70
C SER A 10 -13.20 43.00 17.03
N GLN A 11 -12.53 43.14 18.17
CA GLN A 11 -11.54 42.16 18.63
C GLN A 11 -12.18 40.83 19.04
N ILE A 12 -13.36 40.86 19.68
CA ILE A 12 -14.08 39.63 20.06
C ILE A 12 -14.57 38.87 18.82
N ARG A 13 -15.06 39.57 17.79
CA ARG A 13 -15.53 38.93 16.54
C ARG A 13 -14.40 38.27 15.76
N SER A 14 -13.24 38.90 15.65
CA SER A 14 -12.08 38.33 14.95
C SER A 14 -11.52 37.10 15.66
N VAL A 15 -11.48 37.10 17.00
CA VAL A 15 -11.09 35.93 17.79
C VAL A 15 -12.09 34.78 17.61
N LEU A 16 -13.41 35.07 17.60
CA LEU A 16 -14.43 34.04 17.37
C LEU A 16 -14.30 33.39 15.99
N ILE A 17 -14.07 34.19 14.94
CA ILE A 17 -13.89 33.67 13.58
C ILE A 17 -12.63 32.79 13.51
N ALA A 18 -11.53 33.21 14.14
CA ALA A 18 -10.29 32.42 14.17
C ALA A 18 -10.48 31.07 14.87
N VAL A 19 -11.19 31.03 16.01
CA VAL A 19 -11.47 29.80 16.74
C VAL A 19 -12.37 28.86 15.94
N VAL A 20 -13.43 29.38 15.31
CA VAL A 20 -14.34 28.57 14.47
C VAL A 20 -13.59 27.96 13.29
N SER A 21 -12.72 28.74 12.64
CA SER A 21 -11.90 28.28 11.51
C SER A 21 -10.98 27.14 11.93
N LEU A 22 -10.33 27.25 13.08
CA LEU A 22 -9.44 26.22 13.62
C LEU A 22 -10.21 24.91 13.89
N VAL A 23 -11.37 25.01 14.55
CA VAL A 23 -12.21 23.84 14.84
C VAL A 23 -12.67 23.17 13.55
N PHE A 24 -13.05 23.96 12.54
CA PHE A 24 -13.47 23.42 11.24
C PHE A 24 -12.33 22.67 10.54
N ILE A 25 -11.11 23.22 10.53
CA ILE A 25 -9.94 22.56 9.92
C ILE A 25 -9.62 21.24 10.65
N VAL A 26 -9.63 21.24 11.98
CA VAL A 26 -9.33 20.04 12.78
C VAL A 26 -10.39 18.95 12.56
N THR A 27 -11.67 19.33 12.56
CA THR A 27 -12.77 18.38 12.36
C THR A 27 -12.79 17.81 10.94
N LEU A 28 -12.60 18.65 9.92
CA LEU A 28 -12.55 18.19 8.53
C LEU A 28 -11.31 17.32 8.29
N GLY A 29 -10.15 17.73 8.80
CA GLY A 29 -8.91 16.96 8.72
C GLY A 29 -9.04 15.61 9.42
N TYR A 30 -9.70 15.56 10.59
CA TYR A 30 -9.99 14.31 11.29
C TYR A 30 -10.95 13.42 10.51
N ALA A 31 -12.01 13.98 9.92
CA ALA A 31 -12.97 13.24 9.12
C ALA A 31 -12.32 12.63 7.87
N VAL A 32 -11.50 13.40 7.15
CA VAL A 32 -10.73 12.91 5.99
C VAL A 32 -9.70 11.87 6.42
N PHE A 33 -8.98 12.10 7.51
CA PHE A 33 -8.03 11.11 8.05
C PHE A 33 -8.74 9.81 8.44
N ARG A 34 -9.92 9.89 9.08
CA ARG A 34 -10.78 8.74 9.41
C ARG A 34 -11.33 8.05 8.18
N ALA A 35 -11.70 8.77 7.13
CA ALA A 35 -12.16 8.17 5.88
C ALA A 35 -11.01 7.47 5.13
N ALA A 36 -9.84 8.11 5.05
CA ALA A 36 -8.65 7.55 4.42
C ALA A 36 -8.08 6.34 5.18
N THR A 37 -8.15 6.35 6.52
CA THR A 37 -7.75 5.20 7.36
C THR A 37 -8.85 4.16 7.54
N GLY A 38 -10.11 4.53 7.33
CA GLY A 38 -11.28 3.66 7.36
C GLY A 38 -11.45 2.83 6.09
N GLN A 39 -10.73 3.18 5.02
CA GLN A 39 -10.53 2.34 3.84
C GLN A 39 -9.54 1.20 4.14
N GLN A 40 -9.71 0.52 5.28
CA GLN A 40 -9.17 -0.82 5.42
C GLN A 40 -10.06 -1.70 4.57
N SER A 41 -9.66 -1.89 3.30
CA SER A 41 -10.08 -3.05 2.50
C SER A 41 -10.14 -4.22 3.46
N SER A 42 -11.34 -4.75 3.67
CA SER A 42 -11.65 -5.74 4.69
C SER A 42 -10.50 -6.75 4.78
N VAL A 43 -9.69 -6.67 5.83
CA VAL A 43 -8.79 -7.77 6.15
C VAL A 43 -9.73 -8.87 6.59
N ALA A 44 -10.12 -9.72 5.64
CA ALA A 44 -11.02 -10.83 5.88
C ALA A 44 -10.44 -11.66 7.01
N THR A 45 -11.01 -11.49 8.21
CA THR A 45 -10.82 -12.38 9.35
C THR A 45 -11.60 -13.66 9.03
N GLY A 46 -11.07 -14.45 8.11
CA GLY A 46 -11.64 -15.70 7.60
C GLY A 46 -10.56 -16.75 7.39
N ALA A 47 -9.50 -16.72 8.20
CA ALA A 47 -8.48 -17.77 8.22
C ALA A 47 -8.94 -18.90 9.15
N ASN A 48 -9.90 -19.69 8.69
CA ASN A 48 -10.38 -20.87 9.43
C ASN A 48 -9.37 -22.03 9.36
N ASP A 49 -8.43 -22.00 8.41
CA ASP A 49 -7.47 -23.07 8.12
C ASP A 49 -6.09 -22.54 7.65
N GLY A 50 -5.83 -21.24 7.78
CA GLY A 50 -4.62 -20.60 7.26
C GLY A 50 -4.70 -20.19 5.78
N THR A 51 -5.82 -20.43 5.10
CA THR A 51 -6.11 -19.80 3.81
C THR A 51 -6.72 -18.42 4.00
N TRP A 52 -6.35 -17.50 3.13
CA TRP A 52 -6.89 -16.15 3.11
C TRP A 52 -7.37 -15.82 1.71
N THR A 53 -8.59 -15.31 1.61
CA THR A 53 -9.22 -14.96 0.34
C THR A 53 -8.97 -13.48 0.05
N TYR A 54 -8.18 -13.19 -0.99
CA TYR A 54 -7.81 -11.81 -1.41
C TYR A 54 -8.96 -11.08 -2.12
N GLY A 55 -9.93 -11.80 -2.69
CA GLY A 55 -10.99 -11.23 -3.52
C GLY A 55 -11.37 -12.18 -4.65
N SER A 56 -12.01 -11.66 -5.71
CA SER A 56 -12.20 -12.42 -6.95
C SER A 56 -10.89 -12.49 -7.73
N ALA A 57 -10.73 -13.53 -8.55
CA ALA A 57 -9.53 -13.67 -9.37
C ALA A 57 -9.54 -12.65 -10.51
N GLU A 58 -10.73 -12.25 -10.95
CA GLU A 58 -10.99 -11.24 -11.96
C GLU A 58 -10.49 -9.86 -11.49
N ASP A 59 -10.93 -9.39 -10.32
CA ASP A 59 -10.49 -8.09 -9.77
C ASP A 59 -8.98 -8.07 -9.50
N ALA A 60 -8.42 -9.20 -9.04
CA ALA A 60 -7.00 -9.32 -8.77
C ALA A 60 -6.17 -9.30 -10.07
N ALA A 61 -6.63 -9.96 -11.13
CA ALA A 61 -5.96 -9.98 -12.43
C ALA A 61 -5.98 -8.58 -13.07
N ASP A 62 -7.13 -7.88 -13.00
CA ASP A 62 -7.25 -6.51 -13.50
C ASP A 62 -6.32 -5.56 -12.73
N SER A 63 -6.27 -5.67 -11.39
CA SER A 63 -5.31 -4.87 -10.60
C SER A 63 -3.86 -5.17 -10.95
N VAL A 64 -3.49 -6.43 -11.21
CA VAL A 64 -2.12 -6.74 -11.67
C VAL A 64 -1.84 -6.18 -13.05
N ALA A 65 -2.81 -6.19 -13.96
CA ALA A 65 -2.67 -5.61 -15.29
C ALA A 65 -2.53 -4.08 -15.27
N GLU A 66 -3.23 -3.41 -14.35
CA GLU A 66 -3.23 -1.94 -14.23
C GLU A 66 -2.08 -1.41 -13.37
N ASP A 67 -1.87 -1.99 -12.18
CA ASP A 67 -0.95 -1.50 -11.16
C ASP A 67 0.36 -2.30 -11.08
N GLY A 68 0.36 -3.52 -11.62
CA GLY A 68 1.46 -4.46 -11.54
C GLY A 68 1.36 -5.48 -10.39
N PRO A 69 2.39 -6.33 -10.21
CA PRO A 69 2.35 -7.44 -9.27
C PRO A 69 2.10 -7.03 -7.81
N ILE A 70 1.33 -7.86 -7.10
CA ILE A 70 0.97 -7.64 -5.70
C ILE A 70 2.13 -8.07 -4.80
N LEU A 71 2.61 -7.18 -3.95
CA LEU A 71 3.72 -7.42 -3.03
C LEU A 71 3.23 -7.55 -1.58
N PHE A 72 3.57 -8.68 -0.96
CA PHE A 72 3.31 -8.94 0.46
C PHE A 72 4.61 -8.90 1.26
N SER A 73 4.57 -8.14 2.35
CA SER A 73 5.60 -8.19 3.39
C SER A 73 5.59 -9.55 4.10
N ASP A 74 6.72 -9.94 4.67
CA ASP A 74 6.76 -11.13 5.53
C ASP A 74 5.98 -10.86 6.83
N VAL A 75 4.86 -11.57 6.99
CA VAL A 75 3.97 -11.46 8.16
C VAL A 75 4.30 -12.49 9.25
N SER A 76 5.38 -13.26 9.13
CA SER A 76 5.73 -14.33 10.09
C SER A 76 6.25 -13.81 11.45
N GLY A 77 6.38 -12.50 11.63
CA GLY A 77 6.94 -11.87 12.84
C GLY A 77 8.45 -12.07 13.01
N LYS A 78 9.12 -12.69 12.02
CA LYS A 78 10.57 -12.95 12.03
C LYS A 78 11.37 -11.91 11.26
N GLY A 79 10.79 -10.73 10.99
CA GLY A 79 11.35 -9.72 10.08
C GLY A 79 11.00 -10.01 8.60
N GLN A 80 11.60 -9.27 7.67
CA GLN A 80 11.33 -9.35 6.23
C GLN A 80 12.08 -10.52 5.54
N ARG A 81 11.92 -11.75 6.04
CA ARG A 81 12.75 -12.90 5.58
C ARG A 81 12.18 -13.61 4.37
N ARG A 82 10.88 -13.51 4.12
CA ARG A 82 10.16 -14.14 3.01
C ARG A 82 9.04 -13.22 2.51
N PRO A 83 9.36 -12.04 1.95
CA PRO A 83 8.37 -11.28 1.22
C PRO A 83 7.94 -12.08 -0.01
N ILE A 84 6.68 -11.96 -0.40
CA ILE A 84 6.07 -12.72 -1.49
C ILE A 84 5.58 -11.74 -2.55
N ALA A 85 5.80 -12.06 -3.82
CA ALA A 85 5.17 -11.39 -4.95
C ALA A 85 4.16 -12.35 -5.59
N ILE A 86 3.01 -11.80 -5.97
CA ILE A 86 2.00 -12.49 -6.78
C ILE A 86 1.87 -11.70 -8.09
N SER A 87 2.05 -12.39 -9.20
CA SER A 87 1.95 -11.84 -10.55
C SER A 87 0.97 -12.67 -11.37
N HIS A 88 0.45 -12.07 -12.43
CA HIS A 88 -0.50 -12.68 -13.34
C HIS A 88 -0.09 -12.38 -14.79
N ASP A 89 -0.15 -13.41 -15.63
CA ASP A 89 0.06 -13.29 -17.07
C ASP A 89 -1.10 -13.90 -17.87
N GLY A 90 -1.38 -13.27 -19.01
CA GLY A 90 -2.42 -13.74 -19.94
C GLY A 90 -3.82 -13.16 -19.67
N ARG A 91 -4.80 -13.65 -20.44
CA ARG A 91 -6.16 -13.06 -20.50
C ARG A 91 -7.18 -13.76 -19.61
N ASN A 92 -6.82 -14.87 -18.97
CA ASN A 92 -7.73 -15.67 -18.17
C ASN A 92 -7.39 -15.48 -16.70
N ALA A 93 -8.26 -14.78 -15.97
CA ALA A 93 -8.11 -14.51 -14.54
C ALA A 93 -7.97 -15.77 -13.67
N ARG A 94 -8.31 -16.97 -14.16
CA ARG A 94 -8.23 -18.23 -13.38
C ARG A 94 -6.91 -18.99 -13.58
N THR A 95 -6.06 -18.56 -14.51
CA THR A 95 -4.81 -19.25 -14.88
C THR A 95 -3.69 -18.24 -15.09
N GLY A 96 -2.42 -18.66 -15.13
CA GLY A 96 -1.30 -17.73 -15.34
C GLY A 96 -0.89 -16.96 -14.08
N TRP A 97 -1.16 -17.53 -12.91
CA TRP A 97 -0.72 -16.93 -11.63
C TRP A 97 0.64 -17.46 -11.23
N HIS A 98 1.53 -16.54 -10.87
CA HIS A 98 2.88 -16.83 -10.40
C HIS A 98 3.06 -16.30 -8.98
N ALA A 99 3.54 -17.16 -8.08
CA ALA A 99 3.89 -16.78 -6.73
C ALA A 99 5.34 -17.14 -6.43
N PHE A 100 6.12 -16.14 -6.04
CA PHE A 100 7.54 -16.31 -5.79
C PHE A 100 8.00 -15.41 -4.65
N VAL A 101 9.16 -15.75 -4.09
CA VAL A 101 9.77 -14.95 -3.04
C VAL A 101 10.29 -13.65 -3.67
N ALA A 102 9.84 -12.51 -3.16
CA ALA A 102 10.23 -11.17 -3.60
C ALA A 102 11.63 -10.77 -3.08
N ARG A 103 12.57 -11.72 -3.08
CA ARG A 103 13.97 -11.53 -2.74
C ARG A 103 14.85 -12.32 -3.71
N PRO A 104 15.92 -11.72 -4.25
CA PRO A 104 16.82 -12.44 -5.12
C PRO A 104 17.49 -13.63 -4.41
N PRO A 105 17.82 -14.71 -5.15
CA PRO A 105 18.55 -15.82 -4.57
C PRO A 105 19.92 -15.36 -4.05
N LYS A 106 20.30 -15.87 -2.88
CA LYS A 106 21.59 -15.60 -2.19
C LYS A 106 21.84 -14.12 -1.87
N ALA A 107 20.78 -13.30 -1.83
CA ALA A 107 20.88 -11.89 -1.45
C ALA A 107 20.82 -11.72 0.09
N PRO A 108 21.37 -10.60 0.62
CA PRO A 108 21.24 -10.28 2.04
C PRO A 108 19.77 -10.04 2.43
N GLU A 109 19.48 -10.08 3.74
CA GLU A 109 18.10 -10.04 4.24
C GLU A 109 17.36 -8.73 3.94
N ASP A 110 18.07 -7.65 3.62
CA ASP A 110 17.58 -6.31 3.28
C ASP A 110 17.46 -6.06 1.76
N CYS A 111 17.77 -7.05 0.93
CA CYS A 111 17.62 -6.95 -0.51
C CYS A 111 16.27 -7.51 -0.96
N PHE A 112 15.47 -6.68 -1.65
CA PHE A 112 14.12 -7.02 -2.06
C PHE A 112 13.90 -6.74 -3.54
N LEU A 113 12.94 -7.44 -4.13
CA LEU A 113 12.41 -7.11 -5.45
C LEU A 113 11.45 -5.93 -5.34
N ARG A 114 11.57 -4.99 -6.27
CA ARG A 114 10.69 -3.84 -6.43
C ARG A 114 10.21 -3.80 -7.87
N TRP A 115 8.91 -3.73 -8.06
CA TRP A 115 8.31 -3.60 -9.38
C TRP A 115 8.67 -2.26 -10.03
N ASN A 116 9.04 -2.29 -11.31
CA ASN A 116 9.23 -1.10 -12.14
C ASN A 116 8.18 -1.10 -13.25
N ALA A 117 7.06 -0.42 -13.03
CA ALA A 117 5.94 -0.36 -13.97
C ALA A 117 6.32 0.19 -15.36
N ARG A 118 7.35 1.06 -15.47
CA ARG A 118 7.78 1.58 -16.78
C ARG A 118 8.50 0.56 -17.63
N ARG A 119 9.16 -0.40 -16.98
CA ARG A 119 9.98 -1.42 -17.65
C ARG A 119 9.31 -2.79 -17.63
N GLU A 120 8.21 -2.94 -16.91
CA GLU A 120 7.48 -4.19 -16.68
C GLU A 120 8.39 -5.31 -16.15
N LEU A 121 9.31 -4.93 -15.26
CA LEU A 121 10.32 -5.83 -14.68
C LEU A 121 10.49 -5.54 -13.19
N PHE A 122 10.87 -6.56 -12.43
CA PHE A 122 11.39 -6.36 -11.08
C PHE A 122 12.84 -5.91 -11.13
N THR A 123 13.16 -4.94 -10.29
CA THR A 123 14.51 -4.47 -9.99
C THR A 123 14.84 -4.83 -8.55
N THR A 124 16.11 -4.99 -8.20
CA THR A 124 16.47 -5.18 -6.79
C THR A 124 16.72 -3.84 -6.09
N THR A 125 16.66 -3.83 -4.77
CA THR A 125 17.03 -2.67 -3.95
C THR A 125 18.54 -2.56 -3.70
N CYS A 126 19.29 -3.64 -3.93
CA CYS A 126 20.69 -3.76 -3.53
C CYS A 126 21.69 -3.79 -4.68
N ASP A 127 21.25 -4.10 -5.90
CA ASP A 127 22.08 -4.23 -7.09
C ASP A 127 21.28 -3.96 -8.37
N ASP A 128 21.91 -4.15 -9.53
CA ASP A 128 21.32 -3.88 -10.85
C ASP A 128 20.65 -5.12 -11.49
N ARG A 129 20.42 -6.20 -10.72
CA ARG A 129 19.73 -7.37 -11.27
C ARG A 129 18.27 -7.04 -11.59
N THR A 130 17.75 -7.72 -12.60
CA THR A 130 16.36 -7.62 -13.01
C THR A 130 15.74 -9.00 -13.14
N PHE A 131 14.44 -9.08 -12.88
CA PHE A 131 13.66 -10.30 -12.98
C PHE A 131 12.37 -10.02 -13.76
N PRO A 132 11.94 -10.96 -14.62
CA PRO A 132 10.68 -10.86 -15.36
C PRO A 132 9.45 -10.88 -14.44
N ALA A 133 8.30 -10.50 -15.00
CA ALA A 133 7.03 -10.40 -14.27
C ALA A 133 6.55 -11.74 -13.71
N ASP A 134 6.88 -12.86 -14.34
CA ASP A 134 6.59 -14.22 -13.87
C ASP A 134 7.53 -14.68 -12.73
N GLY A 135 8.56 -13.89 -12.42
CA GLY A 135 9.53 -14.19 -11.39
C GLY A 135 10.57 -15.23 -11.78
N GLU A 136 10.78 -15.51 -13.07
CA GLU A 136 11.85 -16.42 -13.51
C GLU A 136 13.20 -16.03 -12.88
N GLY A 137 13.91 -17.02 -12.33
CA GLY A 137 15.16 -16.80 -11.59
C GLY A 137 14.98 -16.46 -10.10
N SER A 138 13.75 -16.23 -9.63
CA SER A 138 13.42 -16.10 -8.20
C SER A 138 12.99 -17.45 -7.60
N PRO A 139 13.21 -17.67 -6.29
CA PRO A 139 12.71 -18.89 -5.64
C PRO A 139 11.18 -18.97 -5.69
N SER A 140 10.64 -20.03 -6.32
CA SER A 140 9.20 -20.27 -6.40
C SER A 140 8.60 -20.57 -5.02
N CYS A 141 7.42 -20.02 -4.73
CA CYS A 141 6.65 -20.41 -3.56
C CYS A 141 5.92 -21.73 -3.87
N ARG A 142 6.36 -22.85 -3.28
CA ARG A 142 5.58 -24.08 -3.29
C ARG A 142 4.55 -23.99 -2.17
N PHE A 143 3.30 -23.71 -2.53
CA PHE A 143 2.18 -23.89 -1.61
C PHE A 143 2.01 -25.40 -1.41
N GLY A 144 2.18 -25.85 -0.16
CA GLY A 144 1.99 -27.24 0.26
C GLY A 144 0.60 -27.46 0.81
#